data_AF-A0AAD5K9N6-F1
#
_entry.id   AF-A0AAD5K9N6-F1
#
_cell.length_a   1.000
_cell.length_b   1.000
_cell.length_c   1.000
_cell.angle_alpha   90.00
_cell.angle_beta   90.00
_cell.angle_gamma   90.00
#
_symmetry.space_group_name_H-M   'P 1'
#
loop_
_entity.id
_entity.type
_entity.pdbx_description
1 polymer ?
#
loop_
_entity_poly.entity_id
_entity_poly.type
_entity_poly.pdbx_seq_one_letter_code
_entity_poly.pdbx_strand_id
1 'polypeptide(L)'
;MISTRRSLFSLAIIASTTLFTITTSAAPLEQQQQHFAVSTSSPSNIINNNGNHHNVPSTVAVQNSLCEYYEDIVDQVMETVTDSIFASASNSFMTVRHYQVTGHDQCKTSLPSFVHALGDHLTLVRSNLLASVRPLVQSDLQVILPIEKFMSSELALYTRVNEAVIHLNQRLAEQLGQIVNVDEAANIIISQSLVDNRYLAHCTGQNSATKQFEQLLAVLTAYFNKPASSTTTQKEPILSKDIEQQKPRHRSIETNEAMIMTRWLHSWLSEIPGILTVEFDKRMHEAVQSVLEDFLADE
;
A
#
# COMPACT_ATOMS: atom_id res chain seq x y z
N MET A 1 12.42 32.63 30.49
CA MET A 1 13.34 31.47 30.46
C MET A 1 12.54 30.25 30.07
N ILE A 2 12.97 29.65 28.97
CA ILE A 2 12.34 28.54 28.23
C ILE A 2 12.58 27.24 29.00
N SER A 3 11.54 26.42 29.19
CA SER A 3 11.73 25.01 29.54
C SER A 3 10.67 24.16 28.83
N THR A 4 11.08 23.73 27.64
CA THR A 4 10.44 22.77 26.76
C THR A 4 10.54 21.37 27.38
N ARG A 5 9.42 20.77 27.78
CA ARG A 5 9.32 19.31 28.00
C ARG A 5 8.53 18.71 26.85
N ARG A 6 9.24 18.35 25.77
CA ARG A 6 8.81 17.35 24.79
C ARG A 6 9.21 15.98 25.36
N SER A 7 8.24 15.22 25.82
CA SER A 7 8.44 13.84 26.25
C SER A 7 8.30 12.93 25.04
N LEU A 8 9.29 12.07 24.89
CA LEU A 8 9.47 11.03 23.88
C LEU A 8 8.31 10.03 23.93
N PHE A 9 7.63 9.83 22.79
CA PHE A 9 6.90 8.60 22.48
C PHE A 9 7.16 8.28 21.02
N SER A 10 8.20 7.48 20.83
CA SER A 10 8.52 6.77 19.59
C SER A 10 8.91 5.36 20.02
N LEU A 11 8.63 4.37 19.15
CA LEU A 11 8.92 2.94 19.25
C LEU A 11 7.89 2.05 19.97
N ALA A 12 6.91 1.59 19.20
CA ALA A 12 6.66 0.17 19.00
C ALA A 12 5.89 -0.06 17.68
N ILE A 13 6.46 0.43 16.56
CA ILE A 13 6.13 -0.15 15.26
C ILE A 13 6.99 -1.41 15.20
N ILE A 14 6.39 -2.54 15.52
CA ILE A 14 6.99 -3.84 15.25
C ILE A 14 6.93 -3.96 13.72
N ALA A 15 8.06 -3.61 13.10
CA ALA A 15 8.49 -4.27 11.89
C ALA A 15 8.52 -5.77 12.21
N SER A 16 7.41 -6.47 11.95
CA SER A 16 7.46 -7.90 11.68
C SER A 16 8.07 -8.04 10.29
N THR A 17 9.38 -7.83 10.23
CA THR A 17 10.24 -8.48 9.25
C THR A 17 10.16 -9.98 9.50
N THR A 18 9.02 -10.58 9.16
CA THR A 18 9.05 -11.96 8.69
C THR A 18 9.82 -11.89 7.39
N LEU A 19 11.07 -12.32 7.49
CA LEU A 19 11.97 -12.57 6.38
C LEU A 19 11.31 -13.65 5.50
N PHE A 20 10.36 -13.27 4.66
CA PHE A 20 9.93 -14.12 3.55
C PHE A 20 11.08 -14.14 2.56
N THR A 21 11.85 -15.22 2.62
CA THR A 21 12.75 -15.62 1.56
C THR A 21 11.87 -16.04 0.38
N ILE A 22 11.60 -15.09 -0.52
CA ILE A 22 10.99 -15.39 -1.81
C ILE A 22 12.05 -16.17 -2.60
N THR A 23 11.86 -17.48 -2.68
CA THR A 23 12.61 -18.33 -3.61
C THR A 23 11.90 -18.23 -4.95
N THR A 24 12.40 -17.34 -5.82
CA THR A 24 11.91 -17.21 -7.19
C THR A 24 12.38 -18.41 -8.01
N SER A 25 11.53 -19.44 -8.09
CA SER A 25 11.64 -20.49 -9.08
C SER A 25 11.13 -19.95 -10.41
N ALA A 26 12.04 -19.51 -11.28
CA ALA A 26 11.72 -19.11 -12.64
C ALA A 26 11.17 -20.31 -13.44
N ALA A 27 9.91 -20.23 -13.86
CA ALA A 27 9.32 -21.08 -14.89
C ALA A 27 8.81 -20.16 -16.02
N PRO A 28 8.99 -20.55 -17.30
CA PRO A 28 8.71 -19.66 -18.43
C PRO A 28 7.21 -19.61 -18.73
N LEU A 29 6.65 -18.42 -18.82
CA LEU A 29 5.26 -18.21 -19.25
C LEU A 29 5.22 -17.80 -20.73
N GLU A 30 4.62 -18.67 -21.52
CA GLU A 30 4.29 -18.49 -22.93
C GLU A 30 3.21 -17.42 -23.13
N GLN A 31 3.31 -16.74 -24.27
CA GLN A 31 2.48 -15.62 -24.71
C GLN A 31 0.98 -15.93 -24.76
N GLN A 32 0.17 -14.97 -24.31
CA GLN A 32 -1.17 -14.80 -24.87
C GLN A 32 -1.48 -13.31 -25.05
N GLN A 33 -1.32 -12.84 -26.29
CA GLN A 33 -1.84 -11.56 -26.78
C GLN A 33 -3.37 -11.57 -26.79
N GLN A 34 -4.00 -10.49 -26.31
CA GLN A 34 -5.27 -10.03 -26.87
C GLN A 34 -5.40 -8.51 -26.86
N HIS A 35 -5.96 -8.04 -27.97
CA HIS A 35 -5.98 -6.68 -28.51
C HIS A 35 -6.69 -5.65 -27.64
N PHE A 36 -6.11 -4.44 -27.55
CA PHE A 36 -6.87 -3.21 -27.34
C PHE A 36 -6.55 -2.16 -28.41
N ALA A 37 -7.63 -1.52 -28.87
CA ALA A 37 -7.69 -0.73 -30.09
C ALA A 37 -6.94 0.60 -30.00
N VAL A 38 -6.21 0.86 -31.08
CA VAL A 38 -5.51 2.10 -31.43
C VAL A 38 -6.51 3.24 -31.63
N SER A 39 -6.32 4.35 -30.90
CA SER A 39 -6.85 5.66 -31.30
C SER A 39 -5.78 6.40 -32.09
N THR A 40 -5.99 6.48 -33.40
CA THR A 40 -5.20 7.27 -34.34
C THR A 40 -5.46 8.76 -34.17
N SER A 41 -4.42 9.53 -33.85
CA SER A 41 -4.38 10.98 -34.13
C SER A 41 -3.22 11.31 -35.06
N SER A 42 -3.56 12.02 -36.12
CA SER A 42 -2.84 12.34 -37.36
C SER A 42 -1.42 12.94 -37.26
N PRO A 43 -0.63 12.84 -38.35
CA PRO A 43 0.79 13.18 -38.38
C PRO A 43 1.03 14.67 -38.60
N SER A 44 1.84 15.28 -37.74
CA SER A 44 2.43 16.60 -37.97
C SER A 44 3.78 16.46 -38.66
N ASN A 45 3.95 17.24 -39.72
CA ASN A 45 5.03 17.18 -40.70
C ASN A 45 6.45 17.16 -40.11
N ILE A 46 7.23 16.24 -40.70
CA ILE A 46 8.67 16.03 -40.57
C ILE A 46 9.40 17.21 -41.20
N ILE A 47 10.18 17.95 -40.40
CA ILE A 47 11.29 18.77 -40.90
C ILE A 47 12.55 17.90 -40.78
N ASN A 48 13.04 17.45 -41.93
CA ASN A 48 14.32 16.78 -42.09
C ASN A 48 15.46 17.75 -41.76
N ASN A 49 16.21 17.48 -40.69
CA ASN A 49 17.58 17.96 -40.53
C ASN A 49 18.51 16.76 -40.43
N ASN A 50 19.14 16.45 -41.57
CA ASN A 50 20.31 15.58 -41.64
C ASN A 50 21.49 16.27 -40.95
N GLY A 51 21.76 15.87 -39.71
CA GLY A 51 23.03 16.07 -39.03
C GLY A 51 23.26 14.85 -38.15
N ASN A 52 24.43 14.22 -38.26
CA ASN A 52 24.86 13.06 -37.48
C ASN A 52 24.44 13.18 -36.01
N HIS A 53 23.31 12.60 -35.65
CA HIS A 53 22.94 12.37 -34.27
C HIS A 53 23.75 11.16 -33.84
N HIS A 54 24.79 11.39 -33.04
CA HIS A 54 25.22 10.37 -32.08
C HIS A 54 23.95 9.85 -31.41
N ASN A 55 23.79 8.53 -31.41
CA ASN A 55 22.68 7.82 -30.79
C ASN A 55 22.74 8.08 -29.28
N VAL A 56 22.20 9.23 -28.86
CA VAL A 56 21.93 9.46 -27.45
C VAL A 56 20.81 8.49 -27.10
N PRO A 57 20.99 7.68 -26.04
CA PRO A 57 19.96 6.84 -25.46
C PRO A 57 18.63 7.55 -25.49
N SER A 58 17.70 6.98 -26.25
CA SER A 58 16.40 7.63 -26.40
C SER A 58 15.81 7.71 -25.01
N THR A 59 15.53 8.91 -24.51
CA THR A 59 14.82 9.16 -23.24
C THR A 59 13.58 8.26 -23.11
N VAL A 60 12.99 7.87 -24.25
CA VAL A 60 11.88 6.93 -24.37
C VAL A 60 12.22 5.52 -23.90
N ALA A 61 13.42 4.99 -24.20
CA ALA A 61 13.87 3.66 -23.77
C ALA A 61 13.99 3.60 -22.25
N VAL A 62 14.80 4.49 -21.67
CA VAL A 62 14.97 4.63 -20.20
C VAL A 62 13.63 4.78 -19.50
N GLN A 63 12.73 5.59 -20.06
CA GLN A 63 11.40 5.78 -19.50
C GLN A 63 10.57 4.50 -19.53
N ASN A 64 10.61 3.74 -20.63
CA ASN A 64 9.87 2.47 -20.73
C ASN A 64 10.42 1.44 -19.73
N SER A 65 11.74 1.29 -19.64
CA SER A 65 12.39 0.37 -18.69
C SER A 65 12.03 0.71 -17.24
N LEU A 66 12.08 2.01 -16.88
CA LEU A 66 11.64 2.45 -15.56
C LEU A 66 10.14 2.23 -15.32
N CYS A 67 9.28 2.45 -16.33
CA CYS A 67 7.84 2.19 -16.19
C CYS A 67 7.59 0.71 -15.90
N GLU A 68 8.18 -0.20 -16.66
CA GLU A 68 8.03 -1.64 -16.48
C GLU A 68 8.55 -2.08 -15.10
N TYR A 69 9.69 -1.53 -14.66
CA TYR A 69 10.24 -1.76 -13.32
C TYR A 69 9.28 -1.36 -12.20
N TYR A 70 8.72 -0.15 -12.25
CA TYR A 70 7.79 0.31 -11.21
C TYR A 70 6.42 -0.39 -11.27
N GLU A 71 5.94 -0.70 -12.48
CA GLU A 71 4.71 -1.48 -12.70
C GLU A 71 4.83 -2.86 -12.03
N ASP A 72 5.94 -3.57 -12.22
CA ASP A 72 6.20 -4.88 -11.59
C ASP A 72 6.20 -4.80 -10.05
N ILE A 73 6.86 -3.80 -9.47
CA ILE A 73 6.88 -3.63 -8.00
C ILE A 73 5.48 -3.32 -7.47
N VAL A 74 4.76 -2.40 -8.10
CA VAL A 74 3.38 -2.06 -7.70
C VAL A 74 2.49 -3.29 -7.78
N ASP A 75 2.63 -4.10 -8.83
CA ASP A 75 1.84 -5.30 -9.03
C ASP A 75 2.06 -6.32 -7.92
N GLN A 76 3.34 -6.64 -7.61
CA GLN A 76 3.72 -7.57 -6.56
C GLN A 76 3.32 -7.10 -5.15
N VAL A 77 3.47 -5.80 -4.88
CA VAL A 77 3.05 -5.20 -3.61
C VAL A 77 1.53 -5.34 -3.46
N MET A 78 0.77 -5.01 -4.50
CA MET A 78 -0.69 -5.11 -4.44
C MET A 78 -1.18 -6.55 -4.34
N GLU A 79 -0.53 -7.52 -4.98
CA GLU A 79 -0.81 -8.95 -4.81
C GLU A 79 -0.60 -9.35 -3.33
N THR A 80 0.57 -9.06 -2.77
CA THR A 80 0.93 -9.42 -1.40
C THR A 80 0.01 -8.77 -0.36
N VAL A 81 -0.28 -7.48 -0.52
CA VAL A 81 -1.18 -6.74 0.38
C VAL A 81 -2.59 -7.29 0.28
N THR A 82 -3.09 -7.57 -0.93
CA THR A 82 -4.43 -8.13 -1.13
C THR A 82 -4.58 -9.46 -0.40
N ASP A 83 -3.63 -10.38 -0.57
CA ASP A 83 -3.65 -11.68 0.11
C ASP A 83 -3.61 -11.54 1.63
N SER A 84 -2.81 -10.62 2.15
CA SER A 84 -2.69 -10.34 3.59
C SER A 84 -3.99 -9.79 4.18
N ILE A 85 -4.65 -8.87 3.46
CA ILE A 85 -5.94 -8.33 3.86
C ILE A 85 -7.00 -9.42 3.85
N PHE A 86 -7.07 -10.26 2.81
CA PHE A 86 -8.04 -11.36 2.75
C PHE A 86 -7.82 -12.41 3.84
N ALA A 87 -6.57 -12.77 4.13
CA ALA A 87 -6.23 -13.73 5.18
C ALA A 87 -6.69 -13.27 6.58
N SER A 88 -6.70 -11.96 6.83
CA SER A 88 -7.12 -11.38 8.11
C SER A 88 -8.60 -10.95 8.15
N ALA A 89 -9.20 -10.62 7.00
CA ALA A 89 -10.54 -10.06 6.86
C ALA A 89 -11.62 -10.87 7.59
N SER A 90 -11.69 -12.19 7.36
CA SER A 90 -12.73 -13.03 7.96
C SER A 90 -12.62 -13.06 9.49
N ASN A 91 -11.40 -13.23 10.01
CA ASN A 91 -11.16 -13.28 11.44
C ASN A 91 -11.46 -11.93 12.12
N SER A 92 -11.02 -10.82 11.51
CA SER A 92 -11.32 -9.48 12.01
C SER A 92 -12.82 -9.21 12.02
N PHE A 93 -13.52 -9.53 10.92
CA PHE A 93 -14.98 -9.40 10.83
C PHE A 93 -15.71 -10.20 11.92
N MET A 94 -15.37 -11.48 12.09
CA MET A 94 -15.98 -12.34 13.10
C MET A 94 -15.71 -11.86 14.52
N THR A 95 -14.53 -11.29 14.75
CA THR A 95 -14.18 -10.71 16.05
C THR A 95 -15.00 -9.47 16.35
N VAL A 96 -15.15 -8.55 15.38
CA VAL A 96 -15.99 -7.35 15.51
C VAL A 96 -17.43 -7.74 15.81
N ARG A 97 -17.96 -8.72 15.08
CA ARG A 97 -19.30 -9.31 15.31
C ARG A 97 -19.46 -9.89 16.70
N HIS A 98 -18.46 -10.60 17.22
CA HIS A 98 -18.51 -11.21 18.54
C HIS A 98 -18.55 -10.16 19.67
N TYR A 99 -17.82 -9.05 19.51
CA TYR A 99 -17.76 -7.97 20.51
C TYR A 99 -18.84 -6.90 20.35
N GLN A 100 -19.71 -7.00 19.35
CA GLN A 100 -20.92 -6.18 19.28
C GLN A 100 -21.94 -6.64 20.32
N VAL A 101 -21.84 -6.05 21.50
CA VAL A 101 -22.81 -6.24 22.59
C VAL A 101 -23.99 -5.31 22.35
N THR A 102 -25.00 -5.80 21.61
CA THR A 102 -26.39 -5.32 21.57
C THR A 102 -26.63 -3.82 21.30
N GLY A 103 -27.30 -3.48 20.19
CA GLY A 103 -27.96 -2.16 20.13
C GLY A 103 -28.59 -1.76 18.80
N HIS A 104 -27.87 -1.87 17.69
CA HIS A 104 -28.33 -1.25 16.43
C HIS A 104 -28.04 -2.12 15.20
N ASP A 105 -29.08 -2.78 14.70
CA ASP A 105 -29.05 -3.51 13.41
C ASP A 105 -28.79 -2.60 12.20
N GLN A 106 -28.84 -1.27 12.40
CA GLN A 106 -28.77 -0.25 11.35
C GLN A 106 -27.38 -0.15 10.68
N CYS A 107 -26.31 -0.52 11.39
CA CYS A 107 -24.94 -0.47 10.85
C CYS A 107 -24.30 -1.85 10.71
N LYS A 108 -25.16 -2.86 10.54
CA LYS A 108 -24.74 -4.23 10.33
C LYS A 108 -24.26 -4.41 8.89
N THR A 109 -23.05 -4.92 8.74
CA THR A 109 -22.51 -5.29 7.43
C THR A 109 -22.76 -6.77 7.16
N SER A 110 -22.62 -7.23 5.92
CA SER A 110 -22.75 -8.63 5.53
C SER A 110 -21.35 -9.17 5.20
N LEU A 111 -20.95 -10.33 5.75
CA LEU A 111 -19.63 -10.91 5.45
C LEU A 111 -19.46 -11.18 3.94
N PRO A 112 -20.41 -11.83 3.23
CA PRO A 112 -20.29 -12.00 1.78
C PRO A 112 -20.19 -10.68 1.01
N SER A 113 -21.01 -9.69 1.38
CA SER A 113 -20.98 -8.36 0.74
C SER A 113 -19.66 -7.64 1.01
N PHE A 114 -19.12 -7.79 2.21
CA PHE A 114 -17.85 -7.23 2.61
C PHE A 114 -16.67 -7.82 1.86
N VAL A 115 -16.59 -9.16 1.79
CA VAL A 115 -15.52 -9.85 1.05
C VAL A 115 -15.58 -9.49 -0.44
N HIS A 116 -16.79 -9.40 -1.01
CA HIS A 116 -16.96 -9.01 -2.40
C HIS A 116 -16.56 -7.55 -2.66
N ALA A 117 -17.10 -6.60 -1.90
CA ALA A 117 -16.77 -5.18 -2.02
C ALA A 117 -15.28 -4.90 -1.82
N LEU A 118 -14.65 -5.63 -0.89
CA LEU A 118 -13.22 -5.59 -0.63
C LEU A 118 -12.41 -6.05 -1.85
N GLY A 119 -12.75 -7.19 -2.46
CA GLY A 119 -12.06 -7.68 -3.64
C GLY A 119 -12.18 -6.76 -4.85
N ASP A 120 -13.38 -6.25 -5.10
CA ASP A 120 -13.63 -5.32 -6.20
C ASP A 120 -12.81 -4.02 -6.01
N HIS A 121 -12.77 -3.48 -4.78
CA HIS A 121 -12.04 -2.25 -4.50
C HIS A 121 -10.53 -2.43 -4.52
N LEU A 122 -9.99 -3.54 -3.99
CA LEU A 122 -8.54 -3.78 -4.05
C LEU A 122 -8.07 -3.98 -5.50
N THR A 123 -8.89 -4.63 -6.32
CA THR A 123 -8.64 -4.76 -7.78
C THR A 123 -8.67 -3.40 -8.48
N LEU A 124 -9.62 -2.54 -8.11
CA LEU A 124 -9.70 -1.16 -8.62
C LEU A 124 -8.48 -0.33 -8.21
N VAL A 125 -8.08 -0.40 -6.92
CA VAL A 125 -6.89 0.29 -6.42
C VAL A 125 -5.65 -0.18 -7.17
N ARG A 126 -5.43 -1.49 -7.32
CA ARG A 126 -4.32 -2.04 -8.12
C ARG A 126 -4.31 -1.49 -9.55
N SER A 127 -5.47 -1.51 -10.21
CA SER A 127 -5.60 -1.00 -11.58
C SER A 127 -5.28 0.49 -11.69
N ASN A 128 -5.76 1.30 -10.74
CA ASN A 128 -5.50 2.74 -10.69
C ASN A 128 -4.02 3.05 -10.41
N LEU A 129 -3.37 2.30 -9.52
CA LEU A 129 -1.95 2.45 -9.23
C LEU A 129 -1.11 2.14 -10.47
N LEU A 130 -1.33 0.99 -11.10
CA LEU A 130 -0.63 0.59 -12.34
C LEU A 130 -0.82 1.62 -13.47
N ALA A 131 -2.06 2.06 -13.70
CA ALA A 131 -2.37 3.07 -14.71
C ALA A 131 -1.70 4.43 -14.44
N SER A 132 -1.31 4.69 -13.18
CA SER A 132 -0.67 5.93 -12.77
C SER A 132 0.86 5.88 -12.82
N VAL A 133 1.48 4.70 -12.83
CA VAL A 133 2.96 4.58 -12.84
C VAL A 133 3.56 5.33 -14.03
N ARG A 134 3.12 5.00 -15.25
CA ARG A 134 3.65 5.59 -16.49
C ARG A 134 3.57 7.13 -16.55
N PRO A 135 2.41 7.78 -16.32
CA PRO A 135 2.34 9.25 -16.35
C PRO A 135 3.19 9.91 -15.24
N LEU A 136 3.33 9.28 -14.08
CA LEU A 136 4.16 9.81 -13.00
C LEU A 136 5.66 9.69 -13.32
N VAL A 137 6.11 8.53 -13.81
CA VAL A 137 7.49 8.36 -14.30
C VAL A 137 7.80 9.37 -15.39
N GLN A 138 6.92 9.55 -16.37
CA GLN A 138 7.07 10.53 -17.45
C GLN A 138 7.21 11.97 -16.95
N SER A 139 6.32 12.39 -16.05
CA SER A 139 6.33 13.73 -15.46
C SER A 139 7.62 13.99 -14.70
N ASP A 140 8.05 13.04 -13.88
CA ASP A 140 9.10 13.29 -12.89
C ASP A 140 10.49 13.02 -13.46
N LEU A 141 10.64 12.09 -14.41
CA LEU A 141 11.90 11.83 -15.09
C LEU A 141 12.39 13.06 -15.86
N GLN A 142 11.48 13.81 -16.51
CA GLN A 142 11.84 15.06 -17.21
C GLN A 142 12.37 16.15 -16.29
N VAL A 143 11.87 16.19 -15.04
CA VAL A 143 12.32 17.16 -14.04
C VAL A 143 13.69 16.78 -13.48
N ILE A 144 13.94 15.48 -13.32
CA ILE A 144 15.09 14.97 -12.57
C ILE A 144 16.32 14.74 -13.47
N LEU A 145 16.14 14.32 -14.73
CA LEU A 145 17.23 14.01 -15.66
C LEU A 145 17.19 14.90 -16.92
N PRO A 146 17.73 16.13 -16.85
CA PRO A 146 18.02 16.89 -18.06
C PRO A 146 19.22 16.25 -18.79
N ILE A 147 18.92 15.34 -19.71
CA ILE A 147 19.89 14.47 -20.42
C ILE A 147 20.94 15.24 -21.24
N GLU A 148 20.65 16.48 -21.64
CA GLU A 148 21.48 17.25 -22.58
C GLU A 148 22.86 17.71 -22.04
N LYS A 149 23.26 17.41 -20.79
CA LYS A 149 24.51 17.95 -20.19
C LYS A 149 25.45 16.92 -19.54
N PHE A 150 25.38 15.64 -19.88
CA PHE A 150 26.17 14.58 -19.21
C PHE A 150 27.41 14.17 -20.01
N MET A 151 28.53 14.90 -19.94
CA MET A 151 29.70 14.60 -20.78
C MET A 151 31.06 14.82 -20.07
N SER A 152 31.29 14.29 -18.86
CA SER A 152 32.66 14.40 -18.30
C SER A 152 33.17 13.23 -17.45
N SER A 153 32.31 12.38 -16.87
CA SER A 153 32.78 11.20 -16.10
C SER A 153 31.66 10.18 -15.86
N GLU A 154 31.95 8.89 -16.06
CA GLU A 154 31.07 7.75 -15.76
C GLU A 154 30.63 7.72 -14.28
N LEU A 155 31.55 7.99 -13.36
CA LEU A 155 31.24 8.06 -11.92
C LEU A 155 30.25 9.20 -11.60
N ALA A 156 30.35 10.32 -12.33
CA ALA A 156 29.42 11.44 -12.18
C ALA A 156 28.03 11.10 -12.75
N LEU A 157 27.96 10.31 -13.83
CA LEU A 157 26.71 9.80 -14.38
C LEU A 157 26.03 8.86 -13.39
N TYR A 158 26.73 7.85 -12.88
CA TYR A 158 26.22 6.91 -11.89
C TYR A 158 25.64 7.64 -10.67
N THR A 159 26.41 8.56 -10.08
CA THR A 159 25.99 9.28 -8.86
C THR A 159 24.70 10.07 -9.10
N ARG A 160 24.59 10.71 -10.26
CA ARG A 160 23.40 11.51 -10.61
C ARG A 160 22.19 10.64 -10.95
N VAL A 161 22.36 9.54 -11.69
CA VAL A 161 21.28 8.57 -11.94
C VAL A 161 20.79 7.99 -10.62
N ASN A 162 21.69 7.66 -9.70
CA ASN A 162 21.32 7.16 -8.39
C ASN A 162 20.51 8.19 -7.57
N GLU A 163 20.97 9.45 -7.50
CA GLU A 163 20.22 10.53 -6.85
C GLU A 163 18.85 10.76 -7.51
N ALA A 164 18.81 10.68 -8.84
CA ALA A 164 17.60 10.82 -9.62
C ALA A 164 16.55 9.74 -9.29
N VAL A 165 16.97 8.48 -9.26
CA VAL A 165 16.11 7.35 -8.92
C VAL A 165 15.63 7.44 -7.47
N ILE A 166 16.47 7.88 -6.53
CA ILE A 166 16.05 8.11 -5.13
C ILE A 166 14.90 9.13 -5.07
N HIS A 167 15.04 10.25 -5.75
CA HIS A 167 13.99 11.27 -5.79
C HIS A 167 12.72 10.76 -6.48
N LEU A 168 12.87 9.98 -7.54
CA LEU A 168 11.76 9.37 -8.27
C LEU A 168 11.00 8.36 -7.39
N ASN A 169 11.71 7.48 -6.68
CA ASN A 169 11.15 6.51 -5.72
C ASN A 169 10.26 7.21 -4.69
N GLN A 170 10.79 8.23 -4.02
CA GLN A 170 10.08 8.95 -2.96
C GLN A 170 8.80 9.59 -3.48
N ARG A 171 8.90 10.25 -4.64
CA ARG A 171 7.78 10.99 -5.23
C ARG A 171 6.70 10.07 -5.78
N LEU A 172 7.10 8.98 -6.45
CA LEU A 172 6.18 7.93 -6.89
C LEU A 172 5.44 7.32 -5.71
N ALA A 173 6.15 6.93 -4.64
CA ALA A 173 5.51 6.32 -3.48
C ALA A 173 4.48 7.27 -2.81
N GLU A 174 4.83 8.56 -2.70
CA GLU A 174 3.92 9.57 -2.17
C GLU A 174 2.66 9.73 -3.04
N GLN A 175 2.84 9.92 -4.35
CA GLN A 175 1.74 10.16 -5.28
C GLN A 175 0.85 8.92 -5.44
N LEU A 176 1.43 7.73 -5.55
CA LEU A 176 0.70 6.47 -5.54
C LEU A 176 -0.07 6.29 -4.24
N GLY A 177 0.52 6.70 -3.10
CA GLY A 177 -0.18 6.69 -1.83
C GLY A 177 -1.42 7.61 -1.77
N GLN A 178 -1.36 8.76 -2.44
CA GLN A 178 -2.52 9.65 -2.58
C GLN A 178 -3.62 9.02 -3.46
N ILE A 179 -3.23 8.27 -4.50
CA ILE A 179 -4.16 7.59 -5.42
C ILE A 179 -4.96 6.48 -4.72
N VAL A 180 -4.39 5.81 -3.71
CA VAL A 180 -5.11 4.81 -2.90
C VAL A 180 -6.37 5.41 -2.26
N ASN A 181 -6.32 6.68 -1.85
CA ASN A 181 -7.41 7.41 -1.21
C ASN A 181 -8.09 6.58 -0.10
N VAL A 182 -7.32 6.31 0.95
CA VAL A 182 -7.62 5.37 2.04
C VAL A 182 -9.00 5.60 2.65
N ASP A 183 -9.34 6.86 2.96
CA ASP A 183 -10.61 7.22 3.57
C ASP A 183 -11.79 6.91 2.65
N GLU A 184 -11.69 7.28 1.37
CA GLU A 184 -12.75 7.03 0.40
C GLU A 184 -12.90 5.54 0.11
N ALA A 185 -11.80 4.82 -0.12
CA ALA A 185 -11.81 3.39 -0.37
C ALA A 185 -12.45 2.61 0.81
N ALA A 186 -12.04 2.90 2.05
CA ALA A 186 -12.62 2.25 3.23
C ALA A 186 -14.12 2.57 3.38
N ASN A 187 -14.53 3.81 3.14
CA ASN A 187 -15.93 4.20 3.21
C ASN A 187 -16.78 3.53 2.12
N ILE A 188 -16.29 3.44 0.88
CA ILE A 188 -17.04 2.79 -0.20
C ILE A 188 -17.20 1.29 0.10
N ILE A 189 -16.13 0.59 0.47
CA ILE A 189 -16.19 -0.84 0.83
C ILE A 189 -17.26 -1.07 1.89
N ILE A 190 -17.22 -0.29 2.98
CA ILE A 190 -18.19 -0.44 4.07
C ILE A 190 -19.60 -0.08 3.64
N SER A 191 -19.77 0.98 2.84
CA SER A 191 -21.08 1.37 2.32
C SER A 191 -21.72 0.27 1.46
N GLN A 192 -20.93 -0.43 0.65
CA GLN A 192 -21.38 -1.55 -0.17
C GLN A 192 -21.61 -2.82 0.64
N SER A 193 -21.06 -2.87 1.86
CA SER A 193 -21.18 -4.00 2.77
C SER A 193 -22.40 -3.91 3.68
N LEU A 194 -23.03 -2.74 3.82
CA LEU A 194 -24.18 -2.53 4.70
C LEU A 194 -25.40 -3.33 4.23
N VAL A 195 -26.13 -3.90 5.19
CA VAL A 195 -27.41 -4.58 4.92
C VAL A 195 -28.52 -3.57 4.57
N ASP A 196 -28.47 -2.37 5.17
CA ASP A 196 -29.42 -1.27 4.90
C ASP A 196 -28.68 0.06 4.69
N ASN A 197 -28.64 0.52 3.44
CA ASN A 197 -27.95 1.76 3.05
C ASN A 197 -28.66 3.04 3.53
N ARG A 198 -29.88 2.96 4.07
CA ARG A 198 -30.62 4.14 4.56
C ARG A 198 -29.92 4.84 5.72
N TYR A 199 -29.04 4.12 6.44
CA TYR A 199 -28.31 4.63 7.60
C TYR A 199 -26.86 4.96 7.30
N LEU A 200 -26.44 5.01 6.03
CA LEU A 200 -25.04 5.20 5.65
C LEU A 200 -24.39 6.39 6.38
N ALA A 201 -25.02 7.57 6.35
CA ALA A 201 -24.49 8.78 7.00
C ALA A 201 -24.35 8.64 8.52
N HIS A 202 -25.19 7.81 9.16
CA HIS A 202 -25.10 7.52 10.59
C HIS A 202 -23.99 6.49 10.88
N CYS A 203 -23.78 5.55 9.97
CA CYS A 203 -22.81 4.48 10.13
C CYS A 203 -21.36 4.89 9.83
N THR A 204 -21.17 5.86 8.94
CA THR A 204 -19.84 6.38 8.54
C THR A 204 -19.51 7.75 9.16
N GLY A 205 -20.45 8.41 9.83
CA GLY A 205 -20.26 9.72 10.45
C GLY A 205 -19.29 9.70 11.64
N GLN A 206 -18.16 10.42 11.53
CA GLN A 206 -17.11 10.54 12.54
C GLN A 206 -17.43 11.60 13.61
N ASN A 207 -17.06 11.33 14.88
CA ASN A 207 -16.28 12.25 15.75
C ASN A 207 -16.07 11.76 17.20
N SER A 208 -16.83 10.79 17.74
CA SER A 208 -16.77 10.48 19.20
C SER A 208 -16.05 9.18 19.59
N ALA A 209 -15.70 8.31 18.65
CA ALA A 209 -15.30 6.93 18.96
C ALA A 209 -13.79 6.62 18.93
N THR A 210 -12.93 7.63 18.80
CA THR A 210 -11.48 7.45 18.61
C THR A 210 -10.84 6.70 19.79
N LYS A 211 -11.21 7.04 21.03
CA LYS A 211 -10.65 6.42 22.24
C LYS A 211 -11.10 4.98 22.47
N GLN A 212 -12.30 4.62 22.02
CA GLN A 212 -12.83 3.26 22.20
C GLN A 212 -12.24 2.29 21.18
N PHE A 213 -11.95 2.78 19.98
CA PHE A 213 -11.28 1.99 18.96
C PHE A 213 -9.82 1.74 19.29
N GLU A 214 -9.08 2.69 19.85
CA GLU A 214 -7.70 2.42 20.32
C GLU A 214 -7.65 1.25 21.30
N GLN A 215 -8.65 1.14 22.18
CA GLN A 215 -8.76 0.04 23.13
C GLN A 215 -9.09 -1.30 22.45
N LEU A 216 -10.02 -1.30 21.49
CA LEU A 216 -10.33 -2.49 20.71
C LEU A 216 -9.15 -2.91 19.81
N LEU A 217 -8.50 -1.95 19.16
CA LEU A 217 -7.35 -2.18 18.30
C LEU A 217 -6.18 -2.75 19.12
N ALA A 218 -5.91 -2.23 20.31
CA ALA A 218 -4.91 -2.82 21.21
C ALA A 218 -5.23 -4.29 21.56
N VAL A 219 -6.51 -4.63 21.76
CA VAL A 219 -6.95 -6.02 22.00
C VAL A 219 -6.80 -6.87 20.74
N LEU A 220 -7.19 -6.36 19.57
CA LEU A 220 -7.06 -7.06 18.29
C LEU A 220 -5.59 -7.29 17.94
N THR A 221 -4.76 -6.26 18.02
CA THR A 221 -3.31 -6.33 17.79
C THR A 221 -2.65 -7.31 18.77
N ALA A 222 -3.03 -7.32 20.05
CA ALA A 222 -2.52 -8.30 21.02
C ALA A 222 -2.98 -9.74 20.72
N TYR A 223 -4.18 -9.90 20.15
CA TYR A 223 -4.72 -11.21 19.77
C TYR A 223 -4.04 -11.77 18.51
N PHE A 224 -3.83 -10.92 17.49
CA PHE A 224 -3.25 -11.33 16.21
C PHE A 224 -1.72 -11.40 16.21
N ASN A 225 -1.04 -10.61 17.04
CA ASN A 225 0.44 -10.66 17.17
C ASN A 225 0.92 -11.75 18.13
N LYS A 226 0.06 -12.68 18.57
CA LYS A 226 0.48 -13.79 19.42
C LYS A 226 1.18 -14.83 18.54
N PRO A 227 2.53 -15.00 18.63
CA PRO A 227 3.21 -15.98 17.80
C PRO A 227 2.69 -17.38 18.13
N ALA A 228 2.38 -18.16 17.10
CA ALA A 228 1.91 -19.55 17.20
C ALA A 228 2.95 -20.53 17.79
N SER A 229 4.05 -20.02 18.36
CA SER A 229 5.21 -20.77 18.80
C SER A 229 5.40 -20.63 20.30
N SER A 230 4.65 -21.41 21.09
CA SER A 230 5.07 -21.82 22.43
C SER A 230 4.33 -23.07 22.89
N THR A 231 4.62 -24.20 22.23
CA THR A 231 4.58 -25.51 22.91
C THR A 231 5.75 -25.57 23.90
N THR A 232 5.61 -24.92 25.04
CA THR A 232 6.53 -25.12 26.17
C THR A 232 5.70 -25.42 27.41
N THR A 233 5.67 -26.71 27.72
CA THR A 233 5.48 -27.37 29.01
C THR A 233 4.94 -26.53 30.16
N GLN A 234 3.73 -26.90 30.57
CA GLN A 234 3.07 -26.63 31.84
C GLN A 234 4.02 -26.24 32.98
N LYS A 235 3.87 -25.00 33.44
CA LYS A 235 3.97 -24.69 34.86
C LYS A 235 2.79 -23.80 35.19
N GLU A 236 1.81 -24.36 35.89
CA GLU A 236 0.65 -23.62 36.42
C GLU A 236 1.12 -22.35 37.13
N PRO A 237 0.70 -21.16 36.67
CA PRO A 237 0.72 -19.98 37.51
C PRO A 237 -0.47 -20.08 38.47
N ILE A 238 -0.17 -20.00 39.76
CA ILE A 238 -1.14 -19.91 40.86
C ILE A 238 -2.14 -18.80 40.51
N LEU A 239 -3.37 -19.22 40.26
CA LEU A 239 -4.55 -18.42 40.01
C LEU A 239 -4.84 -17.55 41.25
N SER A 240 -4.34 -16.31 41.23
CA SER A 240 -4.79 -15.27 42.16
C SER A 240 -6.29 -15.05 41.96
N LYS A 241 -7.07 -15.46 42.95
CA LYS A 241 -8.54 -15.34 43.04
C LYS A 241 -9.07 -13.91 43.16
N ASP A 242 -8.22 -12.90 43.04
CA ASP A 242 -8.59 -11.48 43.26
C ASP A 242 -8.97 -10.72 41.98
N ILE A 243 -8.99 -11.37 40.81
CA ILE A 243 -9.41 -10.78 39.53
C ILE A 243 -10.89 -11.08 39.21
N GLU A 244 -11.65 -11.68 40.14
CA GLU A 244 -13.06 -12.03 39.90
C GLU A 244 -14.06 -10.97 40.39
N GLN A 245 -13.62 -9.84 40.97
CA GLN A 245 -14.53 -8.85 41.57
C GLN A 245 -14.53 -7.45 40.95
N GLN A 246 -13.70 -7.16 39.94
CA GLN A 246 -14.01 -6.04 39.05
C GLN A 246 -14.91 -6.55 37.94
N LYS A 247 -16.20 -6.74 38.24
CA LYS A 247 -17.25 -6.71 37.21
C LYS A 247 -17.13 -5.33 36.57
N PRO A 248 -16.52 -5.19 35.37
CA PRO A 248 -16.46 -3.87 34.76
C PRO A 248 -17.91 -3.42 34.67
N ARG A 249 -18.18 -2.20 35.14
CA ARG A 249 -19.40 -1.51 34.74
C ARG A 249 -19.28 -1.40 33.22
N HIS A 250 -19.79 -2.41 32.51
CA HIS A 250 -20.03 -2.39 31.09
C HIS A 250 -21.00 -1.23 30.88
N ARG A 251 -20.47 -0.01 30.75
CA ARG A 251 -21.05 0.90 29.78
C ARG A 251 -21.06 0.06 28.52
N SER A 252 -22.25 -0.30 28.05
CA SER A 252 -22.43 -0.85 26.71
C SER A 252 -21.67 0.07 25.79
N ILE A 253 -20.51 -0.39 25.34
CA ILE A 253 -19.76 0.33 24.33
C ILE A 253 -20.63 0.09 23.10
N GLU A 254 -21.39 1.10 22.70
CA GLU A 254 -22.15 1.10 21.45
C GLU A 254 -21.12 1.09 20.31
N THR A 255 -20.61 -0.10 20.01
CA THR A 255 -19.63 -0.31 18.96
C THR A 255 -20.36 -0.49 17.64
N ASN A 256 -20.27 0.53 16.79
CA ASN A 256 -20.73 0.45 15.41
C ASN A 256 -19.77 -0.44 14.60
N GLU A 257 -20.24 -1.61 14.13
CA GLU A 257 -19.47 -2.58 13.32
C GLU A 257 -18.89 -1.93 12.08
N ALA A 258 -19.72 -1.19 11.32
CA ALA A 258 -19.28 -0.47 10.14
C ALA A 258 -18.09 0.44 10.45
N MET A 259 -18.17 1.24 11.52
CA MET A 259 -17.09 2.13 11.92
C MET A 259 -15.80 1.39 12.35
N ILE A 260 -15.92 0.27 13.06
CA ILE A 260 -14.75 -0.53 13.45
C ILE A 260 -14.10 -1.13 12.21
N MET A 261 -14.90 -1.68 11.29
CA MET A 261 -14.42 -2.25 10.04
C MET A 261 -13.82 -1.19 9.12
N THR A 262 -14.39 0.03 9.05
CA THR A 262 -13.80 1.17 8.33
C THR A 262 -12.39 1.46 8.85
N ARG A 263 -12.19 1.49 10.16
CA ARG A 263 -10.86 1.79 10.71
C ARG A 263 -9.87 0.63 10.55
N TRP A 264 -10.35 -0.61 10.62
CA TRP A 264 -9.54 -1.77 10.28
C TRP A 264 -9.06 -1.71 8.83
N LEU A 265 -9.95 -1.38 7.89
CA LEU A 265 -9.59 -1.16 6.48
C LEU A 265 -8.60 0.00 6.33
N HIS A 266 -8.86 1.12 7.02
CA HIS A 266 -7.98 2.27 6.98
C HIS A 266 -6.56 1.90 7.42
N SER A 267 -6.42 1.10 8.49
CA SER A 267 -5.09 0.63 8.94
C SER A 267 -4.36 -0.08 7.81
N TRP A 268 -4.98 -1.09 7.19
CA TRP A 268 -4.37 -1.84 6.09
C TRP A 268 -4.05 -0.99 4.86
N LEU A 269 -5.01 -0.20 4.39
CA LEU A 269 -4.84 0.62 3.18
C LEU A 269 -3.80 1.73 3.39
N SER A 270 -3.66 2.24 4.61
CA SER A 270 -2.64 3.25 4.95
C SER A 270 -1.22 2.71 4.96
N GLU A 271 -1.02 1.39 4.96
CA GLU A 271 0.30 0.77 4.89
C GLU A 271 0.86 0.70 3.47
N ILE A 272 -0.01 0.70 2.44
CA ILE A 272 0.39 0.59 1.02
C ILE A 272 1.50 1.58 0.63
N PRO A 273 1.41 2.90 0.92
CA PRO A 273 2.46 3.85 0.54
C PRO A 273 3.79 3.56 1.23
N GLY A 274 3.75 3.11 2.49
CA GLY A 274 4.94 2.74 3.25
C GLY A 274 5.62 1.50 2.68
N ILE A 275 4.83 0.49 2.30
CA ILE A 275 5.33 -0.74 1.68
C ILE A 275 5.95 -0.42 0.31
N LEU A 276 5.29 0.40 -0.51
CA LEU A 276 5.82 0.84 -1.80
C LEU A 276 7.17 1.57 -1.65
N THR A 277 7.27 2.48 -0.68
CA THR A 277 8.52 3.21 -0.39
C THR A 277 9.66 2.23 -0.09
N VAL A 278 9.41 1.25 0.79
CA VAL A 278 10.42 0.25 1.17
C VAL A 278 10.82 -0.63 -0.01
N GLU A 279 9.87 -1.10 -0.82
CA GLU A 279 10.19 -1.96 -1.97
C GLU A 279 10.89 -1.19 -3.10
N PHE A 280 10.53 0.06 -3.36
CA PHE A 280 11.25 0.92 -4.31
C PHE A 280 12.70 1.15 -3.87
N ASP A 281 12.94 1.45 -2.59
CA ASP A 281 14.30 1.69 -2.08
C ASP A 281 15.15 0.42 -2.06
N LYS A 282 14.53 -0.72 -1.71
CA LYS A 282 15.20 -2.03 -1.67
C LYS A 282 15.69 -2.46 -3.05
N ARG A 283 14.94 -2.17 -4.11
CA ARG A 283 15.25 -2.56 -5.49
C ARG A 283 15.90 -1.46 -6.33
N MET A 284 16.18 -0.30 -5.72
CA MET A 284 16.79 0.86 -6.38
C MET A 284 18.02 0.53 -7.23
N HIS A 285 18.87 -0.41 -6.80
CA HIS A 285 20.05 -0.81 -7.57
C HIS A 285 19.67 -1.39 -8.95
N GLU A 286 18.58 -2.15 -9.04
CA GLU A 286 18.07 -2.72 -10.29
C GLU A 286 17.60 -1.61 -11.24
N ALA A 287 16.92 -0.59 -10.72
CA ALA A 287 16.53 0.58 -11.51
C ALA A 287 17.75 1.37 -12.03
N VAL A 288 18.73 1.64 -11.16
CA VAL A 288 19.96 2.34 -11.57
C VAL A 288 20.73 1.55 -12.62
N GLN A 289 20.84 0.23 -12.45
CA GLN A 289 21.48 -0.64 -13.41
C GLN A 289 20.75 -0.63 -14.76
N SER A 290 19.42 -0.79 -14.76
CA SER A 290 18.60 -0.75 -15.98
C SER A 290 18.78 0.55 -16.75
N VAL A 291 18.78 1.69 -16.05
CA VAL A 291 19.02 3.00 -16.67
C VAL A 291 20.42 3.06 -17.30
N LEU A 292 21.45 2.60 -16.59
CA LEU A 292 22.84 2.64 -17.09
C LEU A 292 23.06 1.70 -18.28
N GLU A 293 22.45 0.52 -18.29
CA GLU A 293 22.50 -0.42 -19.41
C GLU A 293 21.88 0.21 -20.67
N ASP A 294 20.72 0.87 -20.53
CA ASP A 294 20.10 1.63 -21.62
C ASP A 294 21.01 2.77 -22.10
N PHE A 295 21.77 3.40 -21.20
CA PHE A 295 22.70 4.47 -21.58
C PHE A 295 23.93 3.96 -22.34
N LEU A 296 24.42 2.76 -22.01
CA LEU A 296 25.65 2.18 -22.57
C LEU A 296 25.40 1.36 -23.84
N ALA A 297 24.16 0.89 -24.06
CA ALA A 297 23.82 0.08 -25.24
C ALA A 297 23.83 0.85 -26.57
N ASP A 298 23.75 2.19 -26.53
CA ASP A 298 23.68 3.05 -27.72
C ASP A 298 25.03 3.69 -28.14
N GLU A 299 26.14 3.42 -27.42
CA GLU A 299 27.52 3.75 -27.83
C GLU A 299 28.15 2.71 -28.78
#